data_AF-A0A090QWX5-F1
#
_entry.id   AF-A0A090QWX5-F1
#
_cell.length_a   1.000
_cell.length_b   1.000
_cell.length_c   1.000
_cell.angle_alpha   90.00
_cell.angle_beta   90.00
_cell.angle_gamma   90.00
#
_symmetry.space_group_name_H-M   'P 1'
#
loop_
_entity.id
_entity.type
_entity.pdbx_description
1 polymer ?
#
loop_
_entity_poly.entity_id
_entity_poly.type
_entity_poly.pdbx_seq_one_letter_code
_entity_poly.pdbx_strand_id
1 'polypeptide(L)'
;MVAYREVLAQPHTVTEWTAHLSALLDDFLLVELEGELVLKSIRDLLHRLQEQLSDAGFAADITPAVLNQYMKDKLSGERVSQRFLAGQVNFCTLMPMRSIPFRVVCLLGMNDGAYPRNIAPEGFDLMNGRTRAGDRSRRDDDRYLFLEAIQSAQEILYISYVGRSIQDNAERVPSVLVSELVEYCQQGYCLDGDAALPVDQSGENIKAHLIQHHPLVPFSPSAFVGAEASFAAEWLPAASRSGQAPQAFQIDALPADSQDDGPVRILELAELQRFWRLPVRYFFNRRLKVFFEPPQG
;
A
#
# COMPACT_ATOMS: atom_id res chain seq x y z
N MET A 1 -14.81 6.17 -31.70
CA MET A 1 -13.43 6.32 -31.17
C MET A 1 -12.67 7.49 -31.79
N VAL A 2 -12.54 7.61 -33.11
CA VAL A 2 -11.81 8.75 -33.75
C VAL A 2 -12.46 10.10 -33.41
N ALA A 3 -13.80 10.18 -33.40
CA ALA A 3 -14.54 11.40 -33.08
C ALA A 3 -14.23 11.98 -31.68
N TYR A 4 -14.21 11.15 -30.63
CA TYR A 4 -13.87 11.62 -29.28
C TYR A 4 -12.45 12.14 -29.19
N ARG A 5 -11.50 11.51 -29.89
CA ARG A 5 -10.10 11.99 -29.89
C ARG A 5 -9.97 13.38 -30.50
N GLU A 6 -10.71 13.66 -31.57
CA GLU A 6 -10.67 14.96 -32.23
C GLU A 6 -11.38 16.04 -31.41
N VAL A 7 -12.55 15.72 -30.83
CA VAL A 7 -13.31 16.63 -29.97
C VAL A 7 -12.51 16.96 -28.71
N LEU A 8 -12.12 15.95 -27.92
CA LEU A 8 -11.41 16.16 -26.65
C LEU A 8 -9.98 16.73 -26.81
N ALA A 9 -9.49 16.92 -28.03
CA ALA A 9 -8.23 17.60 -28.30
C ALA A 9 -8.39 19.14 -28.38
N GLN A 10 -9.60 19.65 -28.54
CA GLN A 10 -9.86 21.08 -28.66
C GLN A 10 -10.19 21.71 -27.29
N PRO A 11 -9.93 23.01 -27.11
CA PRO A 11 -10.50 23.78 -26.01
C PRO A 11 -12.03 23.84 -26.11
N HIS A 12 -12.69 23.73 -24.96
CA HIS A 12 -14.14 23.78 -24.86
C HIS A 12 -14.57 24.56 -23.62
N THR A 13 -15.79 25.08 -23.64
CA THR A 13 -16.43 25.61 -22.44
C THR A 13 -16.67 24.49 -21.42
N VAL A 14 -16.85 24.84 -20.14
CA VAL A 14 -17.13 23.83 -19.10
C VAL A 14 -18.40 23.02 -19.37
N THR A 15 -19.42 23.64 -19.96
CA THR A 15 -20.69 22.98 -20.30
C THR A 15 -20.49 21.94 -21.40
N GLU A 16 -19.71 22.27 -22.42
CA GLU A 16 -19.34 21.33 -23.49
C GLU A 16 -18.48 20.19 -22.95
N TRP A 17 -17.49 20.48 -22.09
CA TRP A 17 -16.68 19.45 -21.43
C TRP A 17 -17.53 18.46 -20.63
N THR A 18 -18.46 18.96 -19.83
CA THR A 18 -19.38 18.11 -19.04
C THR A 18 -20.22 17.22 -19.95
N ALA A 19 -20.75 17.75 -21.05
CA ALA A 19 -21.53 16.98 -22.01
C ALA A 19 -20.69 15.91 -22.72
N HIS A 20 -19.52 16.27 -23.25
CA HIS A 20 -18.63 15.35 -23.96
C HIS A 20 -18.12 14.22 -23.07
N LEU A 21 -17.72 14.53 -21.83
CA LEU A 21 -17.23 13.53 -20.90
C LEU A 21 -18.37 12.63 -20.39
N SER A 22 -19.57 13.17 -20.15
CA SER A 22 -20.71 12.34 -19.75
C SER A 22 -21.09 11.35 -20.85
N ALA A 23 -21.16 11.80 -22.11
CA ALA A 23 -21.41 10.93 -23.25
C ALA A 23 -20.31 9.87 -23.43
N LEU A 24 -19.05 10.23 -23.22
CA LEU A 24 -17.95 9.27 -23.25
C LEU A 24 -18.11 8.17 -22.19
N LEU A 25 -18.50 8.54 -20.96
CA LEU A 25 -18.74 7.55 -19.91
C LEU A 25 -19.84 6.58 -20.33
N ASP A 26 -20.94 7.08 -20.90
CA ASP A 26 -22.08 6.27 -21.34
C ASP A 26 -21.74 5.36 -22.54
N ASP A 27 -20.92 5.83 -23.47
CA ASP A 27 -20.55 5.08 -24.69
C ASP A 27 -19.52 3.97 -24.45
N PHE A 28 -18.61 4.15 -23.48
CA PHE A 28 -17.46 3.25 -23.28
C PHE A 28 -17.53 2.39 -22.02
N LEU A 29 -18.30 2.78 -21.02
CA LEU A 29 -18.32 2.10 -19.72
C LEU A 29 -19.67 1.45 -19.47
N LEU A 30 -19.68 0.12 -19.58
CA LEU A 30 -20.76 -0.71 -19.05
C LEU A 30 -20.34 -1.18 -17.65
N VAL A 31 -21.01 -0.68 -16.61
CA VAL A 31 -20.67 -0.97 -15.21
C VAL A 31 -21.78 -1.74 -14.50
N GLU A 32 -21.39 -2.56 -13.53
CA GLU A 32 -22.31 -3.13 -12.55
C GLU A 32 -22.65 -2.09 -11.46
N LEU A 33 -23.57 -2.44 -10.54
CA LEU A 33 -24.10 -1.53 -9.53
C LEU A 33 -23.03 -0.78 -8.71
N GLU A 34 -21.93 -1.45 -8.34
CA GLU A 34 -20.83 -0.82 -7.61
C GLU A 34 -20.09 0.23 -8.46
N GLY A 35 -19.97 -0.01 -9.77
CA GLY A 35 -19.34 0.93 -10.70
C GLY A 35 -20.21 2.14 -11.02
N GLU A 36 -21.54 2.05 -10.85
CA GLU A 36 -22.43 3.22 -11.01
C GLU A 36 -22.11 4.33 -10.01
N LEU A 37 -21.72 3.98 -8.77
CA LEU A 37 -21.31 4.96 -7.77
C LEU A 37 -20.04 5.72 -8.19
N VAL A 38 -19.11 5.04 -8.87
CA VAL A 38 -17.88 5.64 -9.39
C VAL A 38 -18.19 6.56 -10.57
N LEU A 39 -19.05 6.14 -11.50
CA LEU A 39 -19.48 7.02 -12.60
C LEU A 39 -20.21 8.26 -12.08
N LYS A 40 -21.03 8.09 -11.04
CA LYS A 40 -21.70 9.19 -10.37
C LYS A 40 -20.70 10.17 -9.77
N SER A 41 -19.65 9.73 -9.07
CA SER A 41 -18.67 10.65 -8.49
C SER A 41 -17.92 11.48 -9.55
N ILE A 42 -17.64 10.90 -10.72
CA ILE A 42 -17.06 11.63 -11.87
C ILE A 42 -18.03 12.70 -12.39
N ARG A 43 -19.32 12.35 -12.56
CA ARG A 43 -20.35 13.31 -13.00
C ARG A 43 -20.54 14.43 -11.96
N ASP A 44 -20.58 14.09 -10.68
CA ASP A 44 -20.68 15.05 -9.58
C ASP A 44 -19.46 15.99 -9.50
N LEU A 45 -18.26 15.51 -9.86
CA LEU A 45 -17.07 16.35 -9.97
C LEU A 45 -17.17 17.35 -11.13
N LEU A 46 -17.63 16.92 -12.31
CA LEU A 46 -17.84 17.81 -13.45
C LEU A 46 -18.91 18.86 -13.15
N HIS A 47 -19.99 18.48 -12.48
CA HIS A 47 -21.03 19.41 -12.08
C HIS A 47 -20.51 20.46 -11.08
N ARG A 48 -19.75 20.05 -10.06
CA ARG A 48 -19.09 20.96 -9.12
C ARG A 48 -18.14 21.93 -9.81
N LEU A 49 -17.37 21.48 -10.82
CA LEU A 49 -16.52 22.36 -11.61
C LEU A 49 -17.35 23.41 -12.36
N GLN A 50 -18.47 23.01 -12.96
CA GLN A 50 -19.37 23.93 -13.65
C GLN A 50 -19.96 24.99 -12.71
N GLU A 51 -20.41 24.60 -11.51
CA GLU A 51 -20.88 25.53 -10.48
C GLU A 51 -19.78 26.52 -10.07
N GLN A 52 -18.56 26.03 -9.79
CA GLN A 52 -17.41 26.86 -9.40
C GLN A 52 -17.08 27.93 -10.45
N LEU A 53 -17.10 27.56 -11.73
CA LEU A 53 -16.80 28.50 -12.81
C LEU A 53 -17.95 29.48 -13.07
N SER A 54 -19.19 29.03 -12.89
CA SER A 54 -20.37 29.90 -12.95
C SER A 54 -20.32 30.97 -11.85
N ASP A 55 -20.03 30.58 -10.61
CA ASP A 55 -19.90 31.50 -9.47
C ASP A 55 -18.75 32.50 -9.67
N ALA A 56 -17.67 32.07 -10.30
CA ALA A 56 -16.55 32.94 -10.65
C ALA A 56 -16.80 33.81 -11.90
N GLY A 57 -17.90 33.60 -12.62
CA GLY A 57 -18.19 34.28 -13.89
C GLY A 57 -17.22 33.92 -15.02
N PHE A 58 -16.59 32.75 -14.95
CA PHE A 58 -15.62 32.29 -15.95
C PHE A 58 -16.33 31.56 -17.10
N ALA A 59 -16.33 32.16 -18.29
CA ALA A 59 -17.00 31.64 -19.48
C ALA A 59 -16.05 31.30 -20.65
N ALA A 60 -14.73 31.40 -20.44
CA ALA A 60 -13.75 31.12 -21.48
C ALA A 60 -13.49 29.62 -21.63
N ASP A 61 -12.92 29.24 -22.77
CA ASP A 61 -12.59 27.85 -23.06
C ASP A 61 -11.47 27.34 -22.16
N ILE A 62 -11.63 26.09 -21.70
CA ILE A 62 -10.67 25.34 -20.91
C ILE A 62 -9.95 24.39 -21.84
N THR A 63 -8.61 24.43 -21.80
CA THR A 63 -7.80 23.49 -22.59
C THR A 63 -7.87 22.07 -22.02
N PRO A 64 -7.70 21.03 -22.85
CA PRO A 64 -7.69 19.64 -22.38
C PRO A 64 -6.67 19.38 -21.26
N ALA A 65 -5.52 20.05 -21.31
CA ALA A 65 -4.46 19.91 -20.31
C ALA A 65 -4.90 20.39 -18.92
N VAL A 66 -5.57 21.54 -18.85
CA VAL A 66 -6.08 22.11 -17.59
C VAL A 66 -7.15 21.22 -16.99
N LEU A 67 -8.11 20.76 -17.81
CA LEU A 67 -9.17 19.87 -17.35
C LEU A 67 -8.60 18.52 -16.86
N ASN A 68 -7.66 17.93 -17.60
CA ASN A 68 -7.03 16.67 -17.21
C ASN A 68 -6.29 16.80 -15.88
N GLN A 69 -5.53 17.88 -15.70
CA GLN A 69 -4.86 18.16 -14.43
C GLN A 69 -5.87 18.32 -13.28
N TYR A 70 -6.92 19.12 -13.48
CA TYR A 70 -7.99 19.30 -12.47
C TYR A 70 -8.65 17.97 -12.08
N MET A 71 -9.04 17.17 -13.07
CA MET A 71 -9.69 15.87 -12.84
C MET A 71 -8.76 14.92 -12.09
N LYS A 72 -7.48 14.83 -12.48
CA LYS A 72 -6.47 14.02 -11.79
C LYS A 72 -6.31 14.45 -10.33
N ASP A 73 -6.18 15.75 -10.07
CA ASP A 73 -5.96 16.26 -8.72
C ASP A 73 -7.19 16.02 -7.83
N LYS A 74 -8.40 16.19 -8.36
CA LYS A 74 -9.64 16.00 -7.59
C LYS A 74 -9.99 14.53 -7.38
N LEU A 75 -9.86 13.68 -8.41
CA LEU A 75 -10.15 12.25 -8.28
C LEU A 75 -9.09 11.51 -7.45
N SER A 76 -7.83 11.92 -7.50
CA SER A 76 -6.79 11.35 -6.61
C SER A 76 -6.93 11.82 -5.16
N GLY A 77 -7.51 13.01 -4.94
CA GLY A 77 -7.73 13.59 -3.61
C GLY A 77 -8.99 13.11 -2.90
N GLU A 78 -9.97 12.53 -3.61
CA GLU A 78 -11.19 12.01 -2.99
C GLU A 78 -10.91 10.75 -2.17
N ARG A 79 -10.73 10.96 -0.86
CA ARG A 79 -10.62 9.88 0.11
C ARG A 79 -12.00 9.25 0.30
N VAL A 80 -12.15 8.00 -0.15
CA VAL A 80 -13.32 7.17 0.16
C VAL A 80 -13.29 6.84 1.66
N SER A 81 -13.79 7.74 2.50
CA SER A 81 -13.83 7.57 3.96
C SER A 81 -15.16 7.02 4.47
N GLN A 82 -16.00 6.46 3.59
CA GLN A 82 -17.39 6.10 3.90
C GLN A 82 -17.55 5.00 4.98
N ARG A 83 -16.47 4.30 5.36
CA ARG A 83 -16.50 3.22 6.35
C ARG A 83 -15.78 3.54 7.67
N PHE A 84 -15.66 4.81 8.04
CA PHE A 84 -15.17 5.16 9.38
C PHE A 84 -16.19 4.69 10.44
N LEU A 85 -15.76 3.84 11.38
CA LEU A 85 -16.59 3.15 12.39
C LEU A 85 -17.55 2.08 11.84
N ALA A 86 -17.40 1.67 10.58
CA ALA A 86 -18.15 0.55 10.01
C ALA A 86 -17.37 -0.76 10.21
N GLY A 87 -17.31 -1.25 11.45
CA GLY A 87 -16.63 -2.50 11.80
C GLY A 87 -15.94 -2.46 13.16
N GLN A 88 -15.26 -3.56 13.50
CA GLN A 88 -14.57 -3.73 14.80
C GLN A 88 -13.13 -3.18 14.77
N VAL A 89 -12.50 -3.12 13.59
CA VAL A 89 -11.12 -2.62 13.40
C VAL A 89 -11.13 -1.56 12.31
N ASN A 90 -10.55 -0.39 12.61
CA ASN A 90 -10.52 0.75 11.70
C ASN A 90 -9.09 1.05 11.27
N PHE A 91 -8.82 1.00 9.96
CA PHE A 91 -7.58 1.50 9.38
C PHE A 91 -7.82 2.89 8.82
N CYS A 92 -7.07 3.88 9.32
CA CYS A 92 -7.20 5.26 8.87
C CYS A 92 -5.88 6.02 9.03
N THR A 93 -5.83 7.21 8.43
CA THR A 93 -4.75 8.17 8.69
C THR A 93 -5.11 9.05 9.88
N LEU A 94 -4.11 9.55 10.60
CA LEU A 94 -4.32 10.56 11.64
C LEU A 94 -4.93 11.83 11.02
N MET A 95 -6.14 12.15 11.48
CA MET A 95 -6.92 13.30 11.02
C MET A 95 -7.17 14.22 12.21
N PRO A 96 -6.86 15.53 12.10
CA PRO A 96 -7.02 16.48 13.21
C PRO A 96 -8.43 16.51 13.78
N MET A 97 -8.54 16.90 15.06
CA MET A 97 -9.81 17.16 15.76
C MET A 97 -10.72 15.93 15.87
N ARG A 98 -10.12 14.73 15.85
CA ARG A 98 -10.84 13.45 15.94
C ARG A 98 -10.26 12.56 17.05
N SER A 99 -10.12 13.14 18.24
CA SER A 99 -9.74 12.45 19.47
C SER A 99 -10.88 11.62 20.04
N ILE A 100 -11.18 10.51 19.36
CA ILE A 100 -12.15 9.52 19.85
C ILE A 100 -11.38 8.51 20.70
N PRO A 101 -11.79 8.28 21.96
CA PRO A 101 -11.11 7.32 22.82
C PRO A 101 -11.32 5.90 22.28
N PHE A 102 -10.22 5.14 22.17
CA PHE A 102 -10.23 3.72 21.82
C PHE A 102 -9.47 2.93 22.88
N ARG A 103 -9.92 1.70 23.16
CA ARG A 103 -9.18 0.78 24.04
C ARG A 103 -7.77 0.53 23.53
N VAL A 104 -7.62 0.36 22.22
CA VAL A 104 -6.34 0.11 21.56
C VAL A 104 -6.15 1.12 20.43
N VAL A 105 -5.00 1.79 20.41
CA VAL A 105 -4.59 2.70 19.33
C VAL A 105 -3.27 2.20 18.75
N CYS A 106 -3.23 1.98 17.44
CA CYS A 106 -2.04 1.50 16.73
C CYS A 106 -1.53 2.56 15.74
N LEU A 107 -0.30 3.04 15.95
CA LEU A 107 0.41 3.94 15.05
C LEU A 107 1.43 3.14 14.25
N LEU A 108 1.30 3.11 12.93
CA LEU A 108 2.14 2.30 12.05
C LEU A 108 3.00 3.18 11.15
N GLY A 109 4.22 2.74 10.87
CA GLY A 109 5.14 3.45 9.97
C GLY A 109 5.64 4.77 10.52
N MET A 110 5.82 4.86 11.84
CA MET A 110 6.28 6.05 12.56
C MET A 110 7.79 6.24 12.38
N ASN A 111 8.22 6.44 11.14
CA ASN A 111 9.61 6.63 10.73
C ASN A 111 9.99 8.12 10.64
N ASP A 112 11.26 8.42 10.82
CA ASP A 112 11.79 9.74 10.50
C ASP A 112 11.59 10.07 9.01
N GLY A 113 11.32 11.35 8.71
CA GLY A 113 10.93 11.83 7.39
C GLY A 113 9.52 11.43 6.92
N ALA A 114 8.92 10.38 7.46
CA ALA A 114 7.53 9.99 7.18
C ALA A 114 6.54 10.68 8.14
N TYR A 115 6.90 10.77 9.42
CA TYR A 115 6.10 11.43 10.45
C TYR A 115 6.99 12.22 11.42
N PRO A 116 6.63 13.46 11.80
CA PRO A 116 5.52 14.27 11.30
C PRO A 116 5.67 14.59 9.80
N ARG A 117 4.56 14.79 9.09
CA ARG A 117 4.57 15.05 7.65
C ARG A 117 5.22 16.41 7.38
N ASN A 118 6.24 16.42 6.54
CA ASN A 118 6.89 17.66 6.12
C ASN A 118 6.23 18.19 4.84
N ILE A 119 5.63 19.37 4.92
CA ILE A 119 5.05 20.07 3.78
C ILE A 119 5.63 21.47 3.78
N ALA A 120 6.51 21.73 2.82
CA ALA A 120 7.13 23.03 2.69
C ALA A 120 6.06 24.09 2.41
N PRO A 121 6.08 25.24 3.10
CA PRO A 121 5.22 26.35 2.75
C PRO A 121 5.61 26.88 1.38
N GLU A 122 4.64 27.47 0.68
CA GLU A 122 4.91 28.16 -0.58
C GLU A 122 5.89 29.32 -0.36
N GLY A 123 6.86 29.49 -1.25
CA GLY A 123 7.89 30.53 -1.09
C GLY A 123 7.34 31.97 -1.12
N PHE A 124 6.12 32.16 -1.65
CA PHE A 124 5.42 33.43 -1.70
C PHE A 124 4.35 33.59 -0.60
N ASP A 125 4.25 32.63 0.33
CA ASP A 125 3.38 32.77 1.49
C ASP A 125 3.95 33.84 2.44
N LEU A 126 3.27 34.98 2.52
CA LEU A 126 3.66 36.10 3.38
C LEU A 126 3.54 35.80 4.88
N MET A 127 2.78 34.76 5.25
CA MET A 127 2.70 34.29 6.64
C MET A 127 3.96 33.53 7.05
N ASN A 128 4.70 32.99 6.09
CA ASN A 128 5.94 32.28 6.35
C ASN A 128 6.99 33.23 6.99
N GLY A 129 7.52 32.84 8.15
CA GLY A 129 8.43 33.68 8.95
C GLY A 129 7.75 34.82 9.73
N ARG A 130 6.43 34.96 9.66
CA ARG A 130 5.63 35.98 10.40
C ARG A 130 4.48 35.34 11.17
N THR A 131 4.72 34.17 11.74
CA THR A 131 3.71 33.39 12.45
C THR A 131 3.15 34.12 13.67
N ARG A 132 1.84 34.00 13.87
CA ARG A 132 1.07 34.57 14.98
C ARG A 132 0.31 33.47 15.70
N ALA A 133 -0.09 33.77 16.94
CA ALA A 133 -0.98 32.87 17.68
C ALA A 133 -2.30 32.68 16.90
N GLY A 134 -2.69 31.42 16.68
CA GLY A 134 -3.84 31.05 15.86
C GLY A 134 -3.49 30.65 14.42
N ASP A 135 -2.27 30.93 13.95
CA ASP A 135 -1.83 30.45 12.64
C ASP A 135 -1.67 28.94 12.66
N ARG A 136 -2.21 28.29 11.63
CA ARG A 136 -2.16 26.84 11.49
C ARG A 136 -0.82 26.41 10.93
N SER A 137 -0.21 25.43 11.58
CA SER A 137 1.04 24.81 11.16
C SER A 137 0.81 23.32 11.03
N ARG A 138 1.00 22.76 9.83
CA ARG A 138 0.80 21.32 9.60
C ARG A 138 1.76 20.47 10.44
N ARG A 139 2.97 20.98 10.68
CA ARG A 139 3.93 20.34 11.57
C ARG A 139 3.39 20.26 12.99
N ASP A 140 2.83 21.36 13.50
CA ASP A 140 2.29 21.42 14.86
C ASP A 140 1.00 20.60 14.99
N ASP A 141 0.15 20.61 13.96
CA ASP A 141 -1.01 19.72 13.86
C ASP A 141 -0.59 18.25 13.97
N ASP A 142 0.46 17.83 13.26
CA ASP A 142 0.94 16.44 13.31
C ASP A 142 1.54 16.10 14.67
N ARG A 143 2.33 16.99 15.28
CA ARG A 143 2.85 16.76 16.64
C ARG A 143 1.71 16.66 17.65
N TYR A 144 0.70 17.52 17.52
CA TYR A 144 -0.49 17.49 18.36
C TYR A 144 -1.30 16.22 18.15
N LEU A 145 -1.45 15.75 16.91
CA LEU A 145 -2.11 14.47 16.58
C LEU A 145 -1.45 13.26 17.26
N PHE A 146 -0.12 13.26 17.38
CA PHE A 146 0.59 12.21 18.13
C PHE A 146 0.21 12.22 19.61
N LEU A 147 0.15 13.42 20.20
CA LEU A 147 -0.29 13.60 21.58
C LEU A 147 -1.76 13.18 21.77
N GLU A 148 -2.64 13.54 20.84
CA GLU A 148 -4.04 13.10 20.82
C GLU A 148 -4.15 11.58 20.75
N ALA A 149 -3.31 10.91 19.95
CA ALA A 149 -3.29 9.45 19.85
C ALA A 149 -2.88 8.79 21.19
N ILE A 150 -1.87 9.35 21.88
CA ILE A 150 -1.47 8.89 23.21
C ILE A 150 -2.61 9.07 24.20
N GLN A 151 -3.27 10.23 24.22
CA GLN A 151 -4.37 10.52 25.15
C GLN A 151 -5.65 9.71 24.86
N SER A 152 -5.85 9.33 23.60
CA SER A 152 -7.02 8.56 23.17
C SER A 152 -6.89 7.07 23.44
N ALA A 153 -5.67 6.55 23.66
CA ALA A 153 -5.41 5.15 23.98
C ALA A 153 -5.75 4.84 25.45
N GLN A 154 -6.84 4.09 25.68
CA GLN A 154 -7.31 3.82 27.04
C GLN A 154 -6.62 2.63 27.71
N GLU A 155 -6.20 1.63 26.94
CA GLU A 155 -5.54 0.41 27.47
C GLU A 155 -4.18 0.17 26.82
N ILE A 156 -4.11 0.22 25.48
CA ILE A 156 -2.88 -0.13 24.74
C ILE A 156 -2.58 0.92 23.68
N LEU A 157 -1.35 1.42 23.71
CA LEU A 157 -0.75 2.20 22.63
C LEU A 157 0.31 1.32 21.93
N TYR A 158 0.05 0.95 20.68
CA TYR A 158 0.97 0.21 19.84
C TYR A 158 1.64 1.17 18.85
N ILE A 159 2.96 1.16 18.74
CA ILE A 159 3.72 2.00 17.81
C ILE A 159 4.68 1.10 17.03
N SER A 160 4.66 1.19 15.71
CA SER A 160 5.64 0.51 14.84
C SER A 160 6.31 1.46 13.87
N TYR A 161 7.55 1.12 13.51
CA TYR A 161 8.33 1.78 12.48
C TYR A 161 9.20 0.75 11.77
N VAL A 162 9.63 1.07 10.54
CA VAL A 162 10.55 0.22 9.79
C VAL A 162 11.97 0.49 10.26
N GLY A 163 12.59 -0.45 10.98
CA GLY A 163 13.92 -0.27 11.55
C GLY A 163 15.09 -0.46 10.58
N ARG A 164 14.88 -1.14 9.44
CA ARG A 164 15.92 -1.35 8.41
C ARG A 164 15.36 -1.38 6.99
N SER A 165 16.17 -0.98 6.04
CA SER A 165 15.88 -1.09 4.61
C SER A 165 15.99 -2.54 4.13
N ILE A 166 15.01 -3.01 3.36
CA ILE A 166 15.01 -4.36 2.78
C ILE A 166 16.03 -4.53 1.64
N GLN A 167 16.55 -3.44 1.07
CA GLN A 167 17.43 -3.49 -0.11
C GLN A 167 18.91 -3.58 0.27
N ASP A 168 19.34 -2.72 1.18
CA ASP A 168 20.75 -2.51 1.56
C ASP A 168 20.99 -2.72 3.07
N ASN A 169 19.96 -3.11 3.83
CA ASN A 169 20.03 -3.35 5.28
C ASN A 169 20.45 -2.11 6.10
N ALA A 170 20.41 -0.92 5.50
CA ALA A 170 20.72 0.32 6.19
C ALA A 170 19.72 0.55 7.35
N GLU A 171 20.23 1.03 8.47
CA GLU A 171 19.43 1.36 9.65
C GLU A 171 18.51 2.54 9.35
N ARG A 172 17.27 2.44 9.83
CA ARG A 172 16.27 3.49 9.75
C ARG A 172 15.82 3.82 11.16
N VAL A 173 15.77 5.12 11.43
CA VAL A 173 15.41 5.63 12.75
C VAL A 173 13.89 5.84 12.84
N PRO A 174 13.31 5.72 14.05
CA PRO A 174 11.93 6.08 14.30
C PRO A 174 11.73 7.59 14.15
N SER A 175 10.47 8.01 14.06
CA SER A 175 10.08 9.41 14.15
C SER A 175 10.63 10.05 15.43
N VAL A 176 11.06 11.30 15.33
CA VAL A 176 11.52 12.10 16.49
C VAL A 176 10.51 12.07 17.64
N LEU A 177 9.20 12.05 17.35
CA LEU A 177 8.15 11.98 18.36
C LEU A 177 8.12 10.66 19.14
N VAL A 178 8.45 9.56 18.47
CA VAL A 178 8.59 8.25 19.11
C VAL A 178 9.86 8.22 19.95
N SER A 179 10.96 8.80 19.46
CA SER A 179 12.18 8.95 20.24
C SER A 179 11.96 9.81 21.50
N GLU A 180 11.28 10.94 21.39
CA GLU A 180 10.91 11.82 22.53
C GLU A 180 10.08 11.05 23.57
N LEU A 181 9.11 10.22 23.13
CA LEU A 181 8.29 9.40 24.03
C LEU A 181 9.11 8.32 24.74
N VAL A 182 9.97 7.61 24.02
CA VAL A 182 10.85 6.59 24.61
C VAL A 182 11.82 7.23 25.60
N GLU A 183 12.46 8.34 25.23
CA GLU A 183 13.38 9.07 26.08
C GLU A 183 12.69 9.57 27.37
N TYR A 184 11.46 10.09 27.26
CA TYR A 184 10.65 10.43 28.43
C TYR A 184 10.44 9.21 29.34
N CYS A 185 10.17 8.03 28.78
CA CYS A 185 10.05 6.81 29.56
C CYS A 185 11.38 6.39 30.23
N GLN A 186 12.51 6.52 29.53
CA GLN A 186 13.84 6.21 30.07
C GLN A 186 14.21 7.10 31.26
N GLN A 187 13.78 8.37 31.25
CA GLN A 187 14.06 9.34 32.32
C GLN A 187 13.07 9.27 33.49
N GLY A 188 11.83 8.85 33.23
CA GLY A 188 10.74 8.87 34.21
C GLY A 188 10.49 7.54 34.93
N TYR A 189 10.98 6.41 34.40
CA TYR A 189 10.64 5.08 34.89
C TYR A 189 11.87 4.15 34.96
N CYS A 190 11.77 3.11 35.78
CA CYS A 190 12.73 2.02 35.86
C CYS A 190 11.99 0.68 35.93
N LEU A 191 12.62 -0.41 35.49
CA LEU A 191 12.07 -1.75 35.66
C LEU A 191 12.14 -2.16 37.13
N ASP A 192 11.27 -3.09 37.52
CA ASP A 192 11.33 -3.66 38.86
C ASP A 192 12.67 -4.37 39.08
N GLY A 193 13.36 -4.05 40.17
CA GLY A 193 14.72 -4.48 40.46
C GLY A 193 15.85 -3.54 40.00
N ASP A 194 15.57 -2.57 39.11
CA ASP A 194 16.59 -1.65 38.58
C ASP A 194 16.73 -0.35 39.37
N ALA A 195 15.96 -0.15 40.44
CA ALA A 195 15.90 1.11 41.19
C ALA A 195 17.24 1.58 41.79
N ALA A 196 18.19 0.66 42.00
CA ALA A 196 19.54 0.98 42.50
C ALA A 196 20.57 1.25 41.39
N LEU A 197 20.21 1.03 40.12
CA LEU A 197 21.09 1.27 38.99
C LEU A 197 21.21 2.77 38.69
N PRO A 198 22.34 3.21 38.10
CA PRO A 198 22.43 4.54 37.53
C PRO A 198 21.34 4.79 36.49
N VAL A 199 20.89 6.04 36.39
CA VAL A 199 19.80 6.48 35.49
C VAL A 199 20.03 6.02 34.05
N ASP A 200 21.24 6.21 33.52
CA ASP A 200 21.57 5.83 32.14
C ASP A 200 21.41 4.32 31.90
N GLN A 201 21.85 3.49 32.85
CA GLN A 201 21.78 2.04 32.72
C GLN A 201 20.34 1.53 32.84
N SER A 202 19.56 2.09 33.78
CA SER A 202 18.14 1.74 33.93
C SER A 202 17.33 2.19 32.71
N GLY A 203 17.65 3.38 32.16
CA GLY A 203 17.05 3.90 30.95
C GLY A 203 17.29 2.98 29.74
N GLU A 204 18.49 2.47 29.53
CA GLU A 204 18.75 1.52 28.44
C GLU A 204 17.98 0.20 28.61
N ASN A 205 17.81 -0.28 29.85
CA ASN A 205 17.00 -1.47 30.12
C ASN A 205 15.51 -1.24 29.77
N ILE A 206 14.95 -0.06 30.11
CA ILE A 206 13.59 0.33 29.72
C ILE A 206 13.44 0.33 28.20
N LYS A 207 14.39 0.93 27.48
CA LYS A 207 14.37 0.98 26.02
C LYS A 207 14.42 -0.42 25.40
N ALA A 208 15.28 -1.29 25.92
CA ALA A 208 15.37 -2.68 25.48
C ALA A 208 14.10 -3.49 25.79
N HIS A 209 13.37 -3.14 26.85
CA HIS A 209 12.09 -3.76 27.20
C HIS A 209 10.94 -3.29 26.30
N LEU A 210 10.91 -2.00 25.95
CA LEU A 210 9.85 -1.39 25.13
C LEU A 210 10.01 -1.67 23.63
N ILE A 211 11.26 -1.74 23.14
CA ILE A 211 11.54 -1.91 21.70
C ILE A 211 11.72 -3.38 21.38
N GLN A 212 10.79 -3.92 20.59
CA GLN A 212 10.89 -5.28 20.05
C GLN A 212 11.26 -5.26 18.56
N HIS A 213 12.15 -6.17 18.16
CA HIS A 213 12.56 -6.34 16.77
C HIS A 213 11.88 -7.55 16.15
N HIS A 214 11.05 -7.32 15.13
CA HIS A 214 10.39 -8.38 14.38
C HIS A 214 11.26 -8.90 13.22
N PRO A 215 11.16 -10.20 12.86
CA PRO A 215 11.93 -10.77 11.77
C PRO A 215 11.49 -10.26 10.41
N LEU A 216 12.40 -10.29 9.43
CA LEU A 216 12.16 -9.83 8.06
C LEU A 216 11.09 -10.65 7.33
N VAL A 217 11.01 -11.95 7.61
CA VAL A 217 10.12 -12.88 6.92
C VAL A 217 9.10 -13.49 7.90
N PRO A 218 7.84 -13.69 7.47
CA PRO A 218 6.79 -14.18 8.36
C PRO A 218 6.99 -15.63 8.81
N PHE A 219 7.78 -16.42 8.05
CA PHE A 219 8.13 -17.80 8.37
C PHE A 219 9.47 -17.93 9.13
N SER A 220 10.00 -16.83 9.68
CA SER A 220 11.18 -16.93 10.54
C SER A 220 10.84 -17.79 11.76
N PRO A 221 11.68 -18.76 12.16
CA PRO A 221 11.46 -19.57 13.36
C PRO A 221 11.25 -18.72 14.61
N SER A 222 11.93 -17.57 14.70
CA SER A 222 11.80 -16.63 15.82
C SER A 222 10.40 -16.01 15.96
N ALA A 223 9.59 -15.99 14.90
CA ALA A 223 8.22 -15.47 14.96
C ALA A 223 7.24 -16.43 15.67
N PHE A 224 7.62 -17.69 15.90
CA PHE A 224 6.75 -18.74 16.46
C PHE A 224 7.15 -19.15 17.88
N VAL A 225 8.03 -18.38 18.53
CA VAL A 225 8.57 -18.68 19.86
C VAL A 225 8.26 -17.52 20.81
N GLY A 226 7.96 -17.83 22.07
CA GLY A 226 7.75 -16.83 23.12
C GLY A 226 6.28 -16.44 23.31
N ALA A 227 6.06 -15.39 24.09
CA ALA A 227 4.73 -14.92 24.48
C ALA A 227 3.94 -14.31 23.31
N GLU A 228 4.65 -13.74 22.32
CA GLU A 228 4.07 -13.08 21.14
C GLU A 228 4.21 -13.94 19.88
N ALA A 229 4.08 -15.26 20.03
CA ALA A 229 4.15 -16.18 18.89
C ALA A 229 3.05 -15.87 17.86
N SER A 230 3.43 -15.94 16.59
CA SER A 230 2.54 -15.72 15.45
C SER A 230 1.37 -16.69 15.45
N PHE A 231 0.18 -16.17 15.15
CA PHE A 231 -1.04 -16.94 14.96
C PHE A 231 -1.17 -17.54 13.55
N ALA A 232 -0.25 -17.22 12.63
CA ALA A 232 -0.27 -17.63 11.23
C ALA A 232 0.25 -19.07 11.05
N ALA A 233 -0.60 -20.06 11.35
CA ALA A 233 -0.26 -21.48 11.32
C ALA A 233 0.20 -21.97 9.93
N GLU A 234 -0.19 -21.30 8.85
CA GLU A 234 0.21 -21.62 7.48
C GLU A 234 1.73 -21.57 7.26
N TRP A 235 2.45 -20.77 8.04
CA TRP A 235 3.90 -20.62 7.95
C TRP A 235 4.68 -21.59 8.86
N LEU A 236 3.99 -22.28 9.78
CA LEU A 236 4.62 -23.17 10.75
C LEU A 236 5.42 -24.31 10.11
N PRO A 237 4.99 -24.94 8.99
CA PRO A 237 5.80 -25.96 8.31
C PRO A 237 7.12 -25.41 7.76
N ALA A 238 7.11 -24.18 7.24
CA ALA A 238 8.31 -23.51 6.75
C ALA A 238 9.23 -23.09 7.91
N ALA A 239 8.64 -22.52 8.97
CA ALA A 239 9.36 -22.08 10.16
C ALA A 239 10.01 -23.26 10.94
N SER A 240 9.30 -24.37 11.07
CA SER A 240 9.82 -25.60 11.69
C SER A 240 10.75 -26.40 10.77
N ARG A 241 10.92 -25.97 9.51
CA ARG A 241 11.67 -26.70 8.47
C ARG A 241 11.18 -28.14 8.29
N SER A 242 9.89 -28.37 8.48
CA SER A 242 9.25 -29.68 8.29
C SER A 242 8.87 -29.96 6.84
N GLY A 243 9.15 -29.00 5.94
CA GLY A 243 8.94 -29.18 4.50
C GLY A 243 9.80 -30.30 3.94
N GLN A 244 9.25 -31.04 2.98
CA GLN A 244 10.02 -32.00 2.20
C GLN A 244 10.67 -31.25 1.04
N ALA A 245 11.97 -31.45 0.85
CA ALA A 245 12.63 -30.97 -0.35
C ALA A 245 11.89 -31.55 -1.58
N PRO A 246 11.66 -30.74 -2.63
CA PRO A 246 11.07 -31.27 -3.84
C PRO A 246 11.94 -32.42 -4.34
N GLN A 247 11.30 -33.52 -4.74
CA GLN A 247 12.02 -34.61 -5.37
C GLN A 247 12.67 -34.09 -6.65
N ALA A 248 13.86 -34.58 -6.97
CA ALA A 248 14.49 -34.30 -8.24
C ALA A 248 13.53 -34.68 -9.37
N PHE A 249 13.48 -33.87 -10.43
CA PHE A 249 12.70 -34.20 -11.60
C PHE A 249 13.11 -35.58 -12.11
N GLN A 250 12.14 -36.49 -12.26
CA GLN A 250 12.42 -37.88 -12.61
C GLN A 250 12.95 -37.96 -14.05
N ILE A 251 14.19 -38.44 -14.21
CA ILE A 251 14.85 -38.63 -15.51
C ILE A 251 14.79 -40.11 -15.95
N ASP A 252 14.24 -40.99 -15.10
CA ASP A 252 14.08 -42.39 -15.46
C ASP A 252 13.22 -42.54 -16.71
N ALA A 253 13.52 -43.58 -17.48
CA ALA A 253 12.74 -43.91 -18.66
C ALA A 253 11.27 -44.12 -18.26
N LEU A 254 10.38 -43.29 -18.81
CA LEU A 254 8.96 -43.52 -18.69
C LEU A 254 8.59 -44.82 -19.42
N PRO A 255 7.58 -45.56 -18.95
CA PRO A 255 7.02 -46.68 -19.69
C PRO A 255 6.72 -46.28 -21.14
N ALA A 256 6.82 -47.24 -22.06
CA ALA A 256 6.42 -47.01 -23.44
C ALA A 256 4.96 -46.51 -23.50
N ASP A 257 4.68 -45.63 -24.46
CA ASP A 257 3.32 -45.13 -24.64
C ASP A 257 2.41 -46.26 -25.11
N SER A 258 1.31 -46.53 -24.40
CA SER A 258 0.38 -47.64 -24.71
C SER A 258 -0.46 -47.40 -25.97
N GLN A 259 -0.31 -46.23 -26.61
CA GLN A 259 -0.97 -45.91 -27.88
C GLN A 259 -0.27 -46.53 -29.11
N ASP A 260 0.76 -47.37 -28.90
CA ASP A 260 1.66 -47.89 -29.96
C ASP A 260 1.68 -49.43 -30.02
N ASP A 261 0.55 -50.11 -29.78
CA ASP A 261 0.42 -51.59 -29.80
C ASP A 261 0.37 -52.20 -31.23
N GLY A 262 0.64 -51.41 -32.27
CA GLY A 262 0.69 -51.88 -33.66
C GLY A 262 2.08 -52.40 -34.07
N PRO A 263 2.19 -53.35 -35.01
CA PRO A 263 3.48 -53.89 -35.46
C PRO A 263 4.34 -52.88 -36.24
N VAL A 264 3.78 -51.73 -36.64
CA VAL A 264 4.46 -50.67 -37.39
C VAL A 264 4.11 -49.31 -36.79
N ARG A 265 5.14 -48.60 -36.31
CA ARG A 265 5.03 -47.24 -35.80
C ARG A 265 5.05 -46.23 -36.95
N ILE A 266 3.95 -45.53 -37.18
CA ILE A 266 3.88 -44.46 -38.19
C ILE A 266 4.12 -43.11 -37.48
N LEU A 267 5.18 -42.41 -37.86
CA LEU A 267 5.53 -41.09 -37.34
C LEU A 267 5.51 -40.06 -38.47
N GLU A 268 4.91 -38.89 -38.22
CA GLU A 268 4.95 -37.79 -39.18
C GLU A 268 6.36 -37.18 -39.25
N LEU A 269 6.84 -36.84 -40.45
CA LEU A 269 8.15 -36.20 -40.62
C LEU A 269 8.27 -34.88 -39.83
N ALA A 270 7.17 -34.13 -39.72
CA ALA A 270 7.10 -32.90 -38.93
C ALA A 270 7.32 -33.17 -37.44
N GLU A 271 6.87 -34.31 -36.93
CA GLU A 271 7.06 -34.74 -35.54
C GLU A 271 8.56 -35.03 -35.27
N LEU A 272 9.23 -35.73 -36.18
CA LEU A 272 10.67 -35.97 -36.12
C LEU A 272 11.48 -34.66 -36.18
N GLN A 273 11.10 -33.73 -37.06
CA GLN A 273 11.74 -32.41 -37.13
C GLN A 273 11.58 -31.62 -35.82
N ARG A 274 10.40 -31.67 -35.18
CA ARG A 274 10.15 -31.00 -33.89
C ARG A 274 11.00 -31.62 -32.78
N PHE A 275 11.17 -32.95 -32.77
CA PHE A 275 12.03 -33.64 -31.82
C PHE A 275 13.49 -33.19 -31.93
N TRP A 276 14.07 -33.23 -33.14
CA TRP A 276 15.50 -32.91 -33.32
C TRP A 276 15.85 -31.45 -33.11
N ARG A 277 14.89 -30.53 -33.28
CA ARG A 277 15.13 -29.09 -33.03
C ARG A 277 15.32 -28.77 -31.55
N LEU A 278 14.51 -29.37 -30.67
CA LEU A 278 14.62 -29.16 -29.21
C LEU A 278 14.03 -30.36 -28.45
N PRO A 279 14.81 -31.44 -28.23
CA PRO A 279 14.30 -32.72 -27.75
C PRO A 279 13.73 -32.66 -26.33
N VAL A 280 14.29 -31.81 -25.47
CA VAL A 280 13.76 -31.60 -24.11
C VAL A 280 12.36 -30.97 -24.16
N ARG A 281 12.19 -29.87 -24.91
CA ARG A 281 10.86 -29.25 -25.10
C ARG A 281 9.89 -30.22 -25.75
N TYR A 282 10.36 -31.01 -26.71
CA TYR A 282 9.54 -32.03 -27.35
C TYR A 282 9.07 -33.07 -26.33
N PHE A 283 9.93 -33.55 -25.43
CA PHE A 283 9.54 -34.47 -24.36
C PHE A 283 8.45 -33.87 -23.45
N PHE A 284 8.63 -32.63 -22.97
CA PHE A 284 7.62 -31.95 -22.16
C PHE A 284 6.29 -31.79 -22.90
N ASN A 285 6.32 -31.29 -24.14
CA ASN A 285 5.12 -31.01 -24.93
C ASN A 285 4.40 -32.29 -25.39
N ARG A 286 5.16 -33.29 -25.87
CA ARG A 286 4.60 -34.51 -26.50
C ARG A 286 4.30 -35.60 -25.48
N ARG A 287 5.25 -35.87 -24.57
CA ARG A 287 5.17 -36.96 -23.59
C ARG A 287 4.47 -36.53 -22.31
N LEU A 288 4.78 -35.36 -21.76
CA LEU A 288 4.17 -34.87 -20.51
C LEU A 288 2.94 -33.97 -20.74
N LYS A 289 2.69 -33.53 -21.98
CA LYS A 289 1.65 -32.56 -22.34
C LYS A 289 1.77 -31.23 -21.57
N VAL A 290 2.97 -30.86 -21.18
CA VAL A 290 3.30 -29.62 -20.48
C VAL A 290 3.82 -28.59 -21.47
N PHE A 291 3.19 -27.41 -21.52
CA PHE A 291 3.57 -26.31 -22.39
C PHE A 291 3.86 -25.07 -21.54
N PHE A 292 5.10 -24.60 -21.57
CA PHE A 292 5.47 -23.32 -20.98
C PHE A 292 5.31 -22.25 -22.06
N GLU A 293 4.16 -21.58 -22.05
CA GLU A 293 4.00 -20.38 -22.86
C GLU A 293 4.79 -19.24 -22.21
N PRO A 294 5.58 -18.46 -22.99
CA PRO A 294 6.13 -17.24 -22.45
C PRO A 294 4.97 -16.34 -21.99
N PRO A 295 5.12 -15.60 -20.88
CA PRO A 295 4.08 -14.65 -20.46
C PRO A 295 3.76 -13.74 -21.64
N GLN A 296 2.47 -13.66 -21.99
CA GLN A 296 2.00 -12.74 -23.02
C GLN A 296 2.32 -11.32 -22.53
N GLY A 297 3.36 -10.72 -23.11
CA GLY A 297 3.69 -9.31 -22.92
C GLY A 297 2.83 -8.41 -23.80
#